data_AF-A0A9X9WLY6-F1
#
_entry.id   AF-A0A9X9WLY6-F1
#
_cell.length_a   1.000
_cell.length_b   1.000
_cell.length_c   1.000
_cell.angle_alpha   90.00
_cell.angle_beta   90.00
_cell.angle_gamma   90.00
#
_symmetry.space_group_name_H-M   'P 1'
#
loop_
_entity.id
_entity.type
_entity.pdbx_description
1 polymer ?
#
loop_
_entity_poly.entity_id
_entity_poly.type
_entity_poly.pdbx_seq_one_letter_code
_entity_poly.pdbx_strand_id
1 'polypeptide(L)'
;MSDDFPLPPPDVFNAMIDRQLMAEARFYEALGRAIAWWAHVEMSLLLAYLVALKPAEEAPGWPHDRSAAEAAAQFSVILGFEGKLSLARRVIESRAAGTPFFDEWSKLCGVIDKRQRRRNQLAHYMVIGSSEGPDSPLVLRRSVMVPQVLAINAKTNRWRRLAQEPETIRQVDLDMARRDFGDLSMAIESFAARLDRQDDGHAPIAAQVLGIAEADLARHPKDQR
;
A
#
# COMPACT_ATOMS: atom_id res chain seq x y z
N MET A 1 -5.00 45.82 -26.49
CA MET A 1 -5.95 44.94 -27.22
C MET A 1 -6.44 43.95 -26.17
N SER A 2 -7.70 44.06 -25.75
CA SER A 2 -8.33 43.09 -24.86
C SER A 2 -8.76 41.91 -25.71
N ASP A 3 -8.12 40.75 -25.53
CA ASP A 3 -8.60 39.51 -26.13
C ASP A 3 -9.87 39.09 -25.40
N ASP A 4 -11.02 39.57 -25.88
CA ASP A 4 -12.33 39.04 -25.50
C ASP A 4 -12.47 37.65 -26.11
N PHE A 5 -12.04 36.63 -25.36
CA PHE A 5 -12.36 35.25 -25.69
C PHE A 5 -13.85 35.03 -25.39
N PRO A 6 -14.70 34.76 -26.39
CA PRO A 6 -16.10 34.49 -26.14
C PRO A 6 -16.20 33.25 -25.25
N LEU A 7 -16.94 33.40 -24.14
CA LEU A 7 -17.25 32.26 -23.27
C LEU A 7 -18.02 31.20 -24.08
N PRO A 8 -17.75 29.91 -23.85
CA PRO A 8 -18.50 28.85 -24.49
C PRO A 8 -19.99 28.93 -24.10
N PRO A 9 -20.90 28.45 -24.96
CA PRO A 9 -22.30 28.32 -24.60
C PRO A 9 -22.47 27.51 -23.31
N PRO A 10 -23.48 27.80 -22.46
CA PRO A 10 -23.68 27.13 -21.18
C PRO A 10 -23.68 25.59 -21.28
N ASP A 11 -24.29 25.03 -22.33
CA ASP A 11 -24.35 23.57 -22.54
C ASP A 11 -22.96 22.96 -22.79
N VAL A 12 -22.11 23.67 -23.52
CA VAL A 12 -20.72 23.26 -23.78
C VAL A 12 -19.91 23.34 -22.49
N PHE A 13 -20.08 24.42 -21.72
CA PHE A 13 -19.42 24.60 -20.43
C PHE A 13 -19.79 23.51 -19.43
N ASN A 14 -21.09 23.20 -19.28
CA ASN A 14 -21.58 22.14 -18.40
C ASN A 14 -21.04 20.77 -18.83
N ALA A 15 -21.09 20.45 -20.13
CA ALA A 15 -20.56 19.19 -20.64
C ALA A 15 -19.04 19.04 -20.41
N MET A 16 -18.29 20.15 -20.42
CA MET A 16 -16.86 20.15 -20.08
C MET A 16 -16.62 19.89 -18.60
N ILE A 17 -17.40 20.54 -17.71
CA ILE A 17 -17.35 20.29 -16.26
C ILE A 17 -17.67 18.82 -15.97
N ASP A 18 -18.73 18.27 -16.55
CA ASP A 18 -19.13 16.88 -16.34
C ASP A 18 -18.03 15.90 -16.77
N ARG A 19 -17.41 16.12 -17.94
CA ARG A 19 -16.27 15.31 -18.40
C ARG A 19 -15.09 15.37 -17.44
N GLN A 20 -14.80 16.56 -16.90
CA GLN A 20 -13.71 16.74 -15.94
C GLN A 20 -14.00 16.02 -14.63
N LEU A 21 -15.20 16.19 -14.07
CA LEU A 21 -15.63 15.50 -12.85
C LEU A 21 -15.58 13.97 -13.02
N MET A 22 -16.02 13.45 -14.17
CA MET A 22 -15.95 12.02 -14.48
C MET A 22 -14.52 11.50 -14.60
N ALA A 23 -13.61 12.28 -15.21
CA ALA A 23 -12.19 11.93 -15.30
C ALA A 23 -11.53 11.92 -13.92
N GLU A 24 -11.84 12.89 -13.08
CA GLU A 24 -11.36 12.99 -11.70
C GLU A 24 -11.89 11.83 -10.84
N ALA A 25 -13.17 11.49 -10.94
CA ALA A 25 -13.76 10.36 -10.25
C ALA A 25 -13.06 9.04 -10.61
N ARG A 26 -12.83 8.78 -11.90
CA ARG A 26 -12.09 7.58 -12.37
C ARG A 26 -10.65 7.54 -11.86
N PHE A 27 -10.01 8.70 -11.77
CA PHE A 27 -8.66 8.82 -11.24
C PHE A 27 -8.61 8.44 -9.75
N TYR A 28 -9.50 9.02 -8.92
CA TYR A 28 -9.58 8.67 -7.50
C TYR A 28 -9.97 7.21 -7.27
N GLU A 29 -10.84 6.67 -8.10
CA GLU A 29 -11.19 5.26 -8.06
C GLU A 29 -9.97 4.37 -8.33
N ALA A 30 -9.17 4.70 -9.35
CA ALA A 30 -7.92 3.99 -9.64
C ALA A 30 -6.90 4.12 -8.49
N LEU A 31 -6.79 5.30 -7.88
CA LEU A 31 -5.91 5.55 -6.73
C LEU A 31 -6.35 4.72 -5.51
N GLY A 32 -7.65 4.76 -5.19
CA GLY A 32 -8.24 4.00 -4.10
C GLY A 32 -8.02 2.50 -4.29
N ARG A 33 -8.20 1.98 -5.51
CA ARG A 33 -7.87 0.60 -5.85
C ARG A 33 -6.39 0.28 -5.63
N ALA A 34 -5.48 1.12 -6.12
CA ALA A 34 -4.05 0.90 -5.94
C ALA A 34 -3.67 0.88 -4.46
N ILE A 35 -4.18 1.81 -3.65
CA ILE A 35 -3.91 1.86 -2.21
C ILE A 35 -4.54 0.66 -1.48
N ALA A 36 -5.76 0.25 -1.85
CA ALA A 36 -6.40 -0.93 -1.25
C ALA A 36 -5.58 -2.20 -1.48
N TRP A 37 -4.93 -2.35 -2.65
CA TRP A 37 -4.04 -3.47 -2.92
C TRP A 37 -2.82 -3.55 -1.99
N TRP A 38 -2.41 -2.42 -1.38
CA TRP A 38 -1.36 -2.43 -0.37
C TRP A 38 -1.76 -3.20 0.90
N ALA A 39 -3.05 -3.24 1.25
CA ALA A 39 -3.51 -4.00 2.42
C ALA A 39 -3.20 -5.51 2.27
N HIS A 40 -3.24 -6.04 1.04
CA HIS A 40 -2.82 -7.42 0.76
C HIS A 40 -1.34 -7.61 1.02
N VAL A 41 -0.47 -6.66 0.67
CA VAL A 41 0.97 -6.71 1.00
C VAL A 41 1.17 -6.76 2.52
N GLU A 42 0.42 -5.98 3.31
CA GLU A 42 0.51 -6.02 4.77
C GLU A 42 0.05 -7.36 5.34
N MET A 43 -1.02 -7.94 4.78
CA MET A 43 -1.54 -9.25 5.19
C MET A 43 -0.55 -10.37 4.85
N SER A 44 0.01 -10.38 3.64
CA SER A 44 1.03 -11.34 3.24
C SER A 44 2.29 -11.23 4.12
N LEU A 45 2.68 -10.01 4.52
CA LEU A 45 3.79 -9.79 5.43
C LEU A 45 3.50 -10.33 6.84
N LEU A 46 2.28 -10.14 7.35
CA LEU A 46 1.83 -10.76 8.59
C LEU A 46 1.91 -12.29 8.52
N LEU A 47 1.45 -12.89 7.41
CA LEU A 47 1.54 -14.34 7.21
C LEU A 47 3.00 -14.82 7.25
N ALA A 48 3.91 -14.15 6.54
CA ALA A 48 5.33 -14.49 6.54
C ALA A 48 5.95 -14.37 7.95
N TYR A 49 5.56 -13.34 8.71
CA TYR A 49 5.98 -13.17 10.10
C TYR A 49 5.49 -14.33 11.00
N LEU A 50 4.22 -14.71 10.91
CA LEU A 50 3.65 -15.80 11.71
C LEU A 50 4.29 -17.15 11.37
N VAL A 51 4.51 -17.44 10.08
CA VAL A 51 5.22 -18.66 9.65
C VAL A 51 6.62 -18.71 10.25
N ALA A 52 7.34 -17.60 10.25
CA ALA A 52 8.70 -17.56 10.78
C ALA A 52 8.75 -17.67 12.33
N LEU A 53 7.68 -17.30 13.03
CA LEU A 53 7.56 -17.44 14.48
C LEU A 53 7.28 -18.88 14.95
N LYS A 54 6.66 -19.72 14.12
CA LYS A 54 6.20 -21.08 14.47
C LYS A 54 7.21 -21.92 15.25
N PRO A 55 8.49 -22.05 14.84
CA PRO A 55 9.43 -22.91 15.55
C PRO A 55 9.82 -22.36 16.93
N ALA A 56 9.64 -21.05 17.16
CA ALA A 56 9.83 -20.47 18.48
C ALA A 56 8.69 -20.88 19.43
N GLU A 57 7.45 -21.00 18.93
CA GLU A 57 6.30 -21.48 19.71
C GLU A 57 6.45 -22.94 20.15
N GLU A 58 7.11 -23.75 19.32
CA GLU A 58 7.37 -25.18 19.59
C GLU A 58 8.61 -25.43 20.47
N ALA A 59 9.41 -24.39 20.76
CA ALA A 59 10.64 -24.53 21.53
C ALA A 59 10.37 -24.77 23.04
N PRO A 60 11.13 -25.66 23.71
CA PRO A 60 11.00 -25.89 25.15
C PRO A 60 11.23 -24.60 25.96
N GLY A 61 10.22 -24.17 26.72
CA GLY A 61 10.28 -22.96 27.53
C GLY A 61 9.76 -21.71 26.84
N TRP A 62 9.25 -21.82 25.60
CA TRP A 62 8.42 -20.76 25.04
C TRP A 62 7.16 -20.58 25.90
N PRO A 63 6.74 -19.34 26.18
CA PRO A 63 5.48 -19.10 26.85
C PRO A 63 4.33 -19.66 25.99
N HIS A 64 3.81 -20.85 26.37
CA HIS A 64 2.72 -21.54 25.67
C HIS A 64 1.38 -20.76 25.71
N ASP A 65 1.35 -19.62 26.40
CA ASP A 65 0.25 -18.68 26.46
C ASP A 65 0.19 -17.74 25.25
N ARG A 66 1.28 -17.57 24.49
CA ARG A 66 1.26 -16.73 23.28
C ARG A 66 0.78 -17.48 22.06
N SER A 67 -0.51 -17.32 21.76
CA SER A 67 -1.10 -17.82 20.53
C SER A 67 -0.71 -16.99 19.30
N ALA A 68 -0.78 -17.58 18.10
CA ALA A 68 -0.64 -16.87 16.83
C ALA A 68 -1.57 -15.64 16.71
N ALA A 69 -2.74 -15.67 17.37
CA ALA A 69 -3.67 -14.54 17.44
C ALA A 69 -3.08 -13.35 18.22
N GLU A 70 -2.37 -13.60 19.33
CA GLU A 70 -1.68 -12.54 20.08
C GLU A 70 -0.53 -11.95 19.27
N ALA A 71 0.25 -12.78 18.57
CA ALA A 71 1.31 -12.30 17.69
C ALA A 71 0.76 -11.45 16.54
N ALA A 72 -0.39 -11.84 15.95
CA ALA A 72 -1.08 -11.07 14.93
C ALA A 72 -1.62 -9.74 15.47
N ALA A 73 -2.18 -9.73 16.68
CA ALA A 73 -2.62 -8.51 17.35
C ALA A 73 -1.44 -7.56 17.61
N GLN A 74 -0.32 -8.06 18.12
CA GLN A 74 0.91 -7.29 18.33
C GLN A 74 1.47 -6.70 17.03
N PHE A 75 1.40 -7.47 15.94
CA PHE A 75 1.80 -6.98 14.63
C PHE A 75 0.87 -5.87 14.12
N SER A 76 -0.44 -6.01 14.36
CA SER A 76 -1.47 -5.10 13.87
C SER A 76 -1.47 -3.75 14.58
N VAL A 77 -1.06 -3.68 15.85
CA VAL A 77 -0.96 -2.41 16.59
C VAL A 77 0.19 -1.52 16.12
N ILE A 78 1.12 -2.04 15.31
CA ILE A 78 2.21 -1.25 14.74
C ILE A 78 1.64 -0.36 13.62
N LEU A 79 1.55 0.95 13.87
CA LEU A 79 0.90 1.91 12.96
C LEU A 79 1.61 2.04 11.60
N GLY A 80 2.94 1.92 11.58
CA GLY A 80 3.75 2.16 10.39
C GLY A 80 4.18 0.86 9.71
N PHE A 81 4.02 0.79 8.38
CA PHE A 81 4.50 -0.35 7.61
C PHE A 81 6.01 -0.60 7.77
N GLU A 82 6.82 0.46 7.90
CA GLU A 82 8.26 0.32 8.15
C GLU A 82 8.55 -0.43 9.47
N GLY A 83 7.77 -0.15 10.52
CA GLY A 83 7.86 -0.87 11.78
C GLY A 83 7.47 -2.34 11.63
N LYS A 84 6.36 -2.61 10.92
CA LYS A 84 5.90 -3.97 10.61
C LYS A 84 6.97 -4.75 9.83
N LEU A 85 7.56 -4.13 8.81
CA LEU A 85 8.62 -4.72 8.00
C LEU A 85 9.89 -4.96 8.80
N SER A 86 10.30 -4.01 9.65
CA SER A 86 11.48 -4.17 10.51
C SER A 86 11.32 -5.33 11.49
N LEU A 87 10.13 -5.47 12.09
CA LEU A 87 9.79 -6.60 12.96
C LEU A 87 9.83 -7.92 12.19
N ALA A 88 9.09 -8.01 11.08
CA ALA A 88 9.06 -9.19 10.22
C ALA A 88 10.46 -9.58 9.74
N ARG A 89 11.26 -8.60 9.32
CA ARG A 89 12.63 -8.80 8.85
C ARG A 89 13.48 -9.51 9.89
N ARG A 90 13.49 -9.04 11.14
CA ARG A 90 14.29 -9.66 12.22
C ARG A 90 13.89 -11.11 12.48
N VAL A 91 12.59 -11.39 12.53
CA VAL A 91 12.08 -12.74 12.81
C VAL A 91 12.39 -13.70 11.66
N ILE A 92 12.09 -13.27 10.42
CA ILE A 92 12.31 -14.10 9.22
C ILE A 92 13.81 -14.34 9.01
N GLU A 93 14.66 -13.32 9.17
CA GLU A 93 16.12 -13.46 9.05
C GLU A 93 16.68 -14.40 10.12
N SER A 94 16.20 -14.30 11.37
CA SER A 94 16.59 -15.22 12.44
C SER A 94 16.20 -16.66 12.10
N ARG A 95 15.00 -16.87 11.56
CA ARG A 95 14.50 -18.21 11.16
C ARG A 95 15.25 -18.78 9.96
N ALA A 96 15.54 -17.94 8.98
CA ALA A 96 16.16 -18.31 7.72
C ALA A 96 17.69 -18.34 7.78
N ALA A 97 18.30 -17.98 8.91
CA ALA A 97 19.75 -17.91 9.07
C ALA A 97 20.43 -19.22 8.65
N GLY A 98 21.44 -19.12 7.78
CA GLY A 98 22.16 -20.28 7.25
C GLY A 98 21.41 -21.08 6.17
N THR A 99 20.25 -20.62 5.72
CA THR A 99 19.46 -21.24 4.64
C THR A 99 19.42 -20.35 3.39
N PRO A 100 19.11 -20.89 2.20
CA PRO A 100 18.90 -20.08 0.99
C PRO A 100 17.77 -19.04 1.11
N PHE A 101 16.84 -19.24 2.05
CA PHE A 101 15.73 -18.30 2.27
C PHE A 101 16.19 -16.96 2.83
N PHE A 102 17.37 -16.89 3.47
CA PHE A 102 17.91 -15.62 3.97
C PHE A 102 18.19 -14.64 2.83
N ASP A 103 18.93 -15.09 1.81
CA ASP A 103 19.27 -14.27 0.65
C ASP A 103 18.04 -13.93 -0.17
N GLU A 104 17.09 -14.87 -0.26
CA GLU A 104 15.83 -14.65 -0.95
C GLU A 104 15.00 -13.56 -0.26
N TRP A 105 14.85 -13.65 1.06
CA TRP A 105 14.14 -12.66 1.86
C TRP A 105 14.80 -11.28 1.79
N SER A 106 16.14 -11.22 1.82
CA SER A 106 16.88 -9.96 1.68
C SER A 106 16.60 -9.27 0.34
N LYS A 107 16.57 -10.03 -0.76
CA LYS A 107 16.18 -9.50 -2.08
C LYS A 107 14.73 -9.02 -2.08
N LEU A 108 13.82 -9.77 -1.47
CA LEU A 108 12.41 -9.41 -1.40
C LEU A 108 12.21 -8.14 -0.57
N CYS A 109 12.92 -7.97 0.56
CA CYS A 109 12.96 -6.73 1.33
C CYS A 109 13.34 -5.51 0.48
N GLY A 110 14.34 -5.63 -0.39
CA GLY A 110 14.73 -4.55 -1.31
C GLY A 110 13.63 -4.18 -2.30
N VAL A 111 12.79 -5.14 -2.71
CA VAL A 111 11.60 -4.87 -3.53
C VAL A 111 10.51 -4.20 -2.69
N ILE A 112 10.23 -4.72 -1.48
CA ILE A 112 9.26 -4.15 -0.54
C ILE A 112 9.57 -2.68 -0.26
N ASP A 113 10.82 -2.34 0.07
CA ASP A 113 11.23 -0.97 0.38
C ASP A 113 10.97 -0.01 -0.80
N LYS A 114 11.23 -0.45 -2.04
CA LYS A 114 10.94 0.34 -3.25
C LYS A 114 9.43 0.55 -3.43
N ARG A 115 8.62 -0.50 -3.26
CA ARG A 115 7.16 -0.44 -3.43
C ARG A 115 6.49 0.36 -2.30
N GLN A 116 7.01 0.29 -1.08
CA GLN A 116 6.57 1.11 0.05
C GLN A 116 6.76 2.60 -0.24
N ARG A 117 7.92 3.00 -0.79
CA ARG A 117 8.14 4.39 -1.21
C ARG A 117 7.10 4.82 -2.24
N ARG A 118 6.79 3.97 -3.21
CA ARG A 118 5.72 4.24 -4.19
C ARG A 118 4.35 4.37 -3.52
N ARG A 119 3.99 3.49 -2.59
CA ARG A 119 2.73 3.61 -1.83
C ARG A 119 2.66 4.91 -1.04
N ASN A 120 3.74 5.32 -0.38
CA ASN A 120 3.79 6.57 0.36
C ASN A 120 3.69 7.79 -0.58
N GLN A 121 4.28 7.72 -1.78
CA GLN A 121 4.02 8.73 -2.81
C GLN A 121 2.52 8.78 -3.12
N LEU A 122 1.88 7.66 -3.45
CA LEU A 122 0.44 7.65 -3.77
C LEU A 122 -0.45 8.16 -2.63
N ALA A 123 -0.12 7.85 -1.38
CA ALA A 123 -0.90 8.27 -0.20
C ALA A 123 -0.77 9.77 0.15
N HIS A 124 0.32 10.42 -0.28
CA HIS A 124 0.64 11.81 0.10
C HIS A 124 0.60 12.79 -1.07
N TYR A 125 0.00 12.42 -2.21
CA TYR A 125 -0.17 13.32 -3.34
C TYR A 125 -1.60 13.89 -3.37
N MET A 126 -1.74 15.15 -3.76
CA MET A 126 -3.02 15.80 -4.05
C MET A 126 -3.27 15.77 -5.55
N VAL A 127 -4.52 15.57 -5.96
CA VAL A 127 -4.91 15.74 -7.36
C VAL A 127 -5.02 17.24 -7.65
N ILE A 128 -4.33 17.68 -8.68
CA ILE A 128 -4.46 19.03 -9.25
C ILE A 128 -4.91 18.85 -10.71
N GLY A 129 -5.85 19.66 -11.18
CA GLY A 129 -6.13 19.74 -12.61
C GLY A 129 -4.96 20.43 -13.33
N SER A 130 -4.24 19.74 -14.21
CA SER A 130 -3.21 20.35 -15.05
C SER A 130 -3.86 21.09 -16.23
N SER A 131 -3.55 22.37 -16.38
CA SER A 131 -3.78 23.13 -17.60
C SER A 131 -2.57 22.95 -18.52
N GLU A 132 -2.68 22.12 -19.55
CA GLU A 132 -1.67 22.11 -20.61
C GLU A 132 -1.84 23.38 -21.46
N GLY A 133 -1.01 24.40 -21.23
CA GLY A 133 -0.74 25.52 -22.13
C GLY A 133 -1.30 26.90 -21.73
N PRO A 134 -0.59 28.01 -22.06
CA PRO A 134 -1.05 29.38 -21.81
C PRO A 134 -2.20 29.86 -22.72
N ASP A 135 -2.50 29.14 -23.82
CA ASP A 135 -3.32 29.66 -24.91
C ASP A 135 -4.70 28.99 -25.09
N SER A 136 -5.21 28.24 -24.11
CA SER A 136 -6.57 27.70 -24.25
C SER A 136 -7.34 27.58 -22.94
N PRO A 137 -8.34 28.44 -22.69
CA PRO A 137 -9.23 28.32 -21.54
C PRO A 137 -10.18 27.11 -21.63
N LEU A 138 -10.12 26.29 -22.69
CA LEU A 138 -11.13 25.27 -23.01
C LEU A 138 -10.60 23.84 -23.18
N VAL A 139 -9.32 23.56 -22.92
CA VAL A 139 -8.81 22.18 -23.01
C VAL A 139 -9.05 21.43 -21.70
N LEU A 140 -9.69 20.27 -21.81
CA LEU A 140 -9.95 19.30 -20.74
C LEU A 140 -8.74 19.20 -19.79
N ARG A 141 -8.92 19.65 -18.55
CA ARG A 141 -7.89 19.57 -17.51
C ARG A 141 -7.60 18.10 -17.24
N ARG A 142 -6.37 17.65 -17.46
CA ARG A 142 -5.95 16.31 -17.04
C ARG A 142 -5.74 16.35 -15.53
N SER A 143 -6.43 15.47 -14.80
CA SER A 143 -6.16 15.26 -13.38
C SER A 143 -4.77 14.66 -13.24
N VAL A 144 -3.90 15.36 -12.53
CA VAL A 144 -2.53 14.92 -12.24
C VAL A 144 -2.31 14.96 -10.75
N MET A 145 -1.58 13.98 -10.22
CA MET A 145 -1.17 14.02 -8.83
C MET A 145 0.12 14.82 -8.68
N VAL A 146 0.10 15.76 -7.75
CA VAL A 146 1.24 16.57 -7.32
C VAL A 146 1.48 16.23 -5.86
N PRO A 147 2.74 16.02 -5.41
CA PRO A 147 3.00 15.72 -4.01
C PRO A 147 2.39 16.81 -3.14
N GLN A 148 1.77 16.44 -2.02
CA GLN A 148 1.30 17.38 -1.01
C GLN A 148 2.53 17.94 -0.29
N VAL A 149 3.29 18.76 -1.01
CA VAL A 149 4.51 19.36 -0.52
C VAL A 149 4.17 20.66 0.18
N LEU A 150 3.55 20.49 1.33
CA LEU A 150 3.40 21.54 2.30
C LEU A 150 4.37 21.21 3.44
N ALA A 151 5.65 21.51 3.21
CA ALA A 151 6.62 21.56 4.30
C ALA A 151 6.43 22.89 5.03
N ILE A 152 6.00 22.84 6.29
CA ILE A 152 6.08 24.00 7.18
C ILE A 152 7.56 24.23 7.44
N ASN A 153 8.09 25.37 7.00
CA ASN A 153 9.43 25.76 7.41
C ASN A 153 9.40 26.04 8.92
N ALA A 154 10.03 25.17 9.70
CA ALA A 154 10.05 25.25 11.17
C ALA A 154 10.61 26.58 11.72
N LYS A 155 11.40 27.32 10.94
CA LYS A 155 11.93 28.64 11.35
C LYS A 155 11.02 29.80 10.96
N THR A 156 10.15 29.65 9.96
CA THR A 156 9.35 30.77 9.43
C THR A 156 7.85 30.54 9.52
N ASN A 157 7.39 29.35 9.91
CA ASN A 157 5.98 28.93 9.86
C ASN A 157 5.30 29.19 8.52
N ARG A 158 6.11 29.30 7.44
CA ARG A 158 5.60 29.50 6.07
C ARG A 158 5.70 28.20 5.31
N TRP A 159 4.64 27.93 4.56
CA TRP A 159 4.57 26.85 3.61
C TRP A 159 5.60 27.06 2.51
N ARG A 160 6.46 26.06 2.27
CA ARG A 160 7.45 26.08 1.17
C ARG A 160 7.17 24.95 0.19
N ARG A 161 7.03 25.30 -1.09
CA ARG A 161 7.11 24.33 -2.21
C ARG A 161 8.53 23.74 -2.23
N LEU A 162 8.68 22.42 -2.16
CA LEU A 162 9.96 21.80 -2.50
C LEU A 162 10.18 21.99 -4.02
N ALA A 163 11.42 22.28 -4.39
CA ALA A 163 11.83 22.63 -5.74
C ALA A 163 11.84 21.45 -6.74
N GLN A 164 11.30 20.29 -6.37
CA GLN A 164 11.16 19.17 -7.31
C GLN A 164 9.95 19.42 -8.20
N GLU A 165 10.18 19.41 -9.52
CA GLU A 165 9.09 19.31 -10.47
C GLU A 165 8.25 18.09 -10.10
N PRO A 166 6.93 18.24 -9.93
CA PRO A 166 6.11 17.15 -9.46
C PRO A 166 6.08 16.08 -10.55
N GLU A 167 6.62 14.89 -10.22
CA GLU A 167 6.48 13.73 -11.08
C GLU A 167 4.98 13.48 -11.27
N THR A 168 4.52 13.70 -12.49
CA THR A 168 3.10 13.72 -12.83
C THR A 168 2.60 12.29 -12.87
N ILE A 169 1.92 11.82 -11.83
CA ILE A 169 1.34 10.47 -11.80
C ILE A 169 0.04 10.47 -12.61
N ARG A 170 0.00 9.61 -13.63
CA ARG A 170 -1.13 9.39 -14.52
C ARG A 170 -1.93 8.17 -14.06
N GLN A 171 -3.14 8.01 -14.59
CA GLN A 171 -3.98 6.84 -14.30
C GLN A 171 -3.26 5.50 -14.61
N VAL A 172 -2.51 5.44 -15.72
CA VAL A 172 -1.74 4.24 -16.08
C VAL A 172 -0.72 3.84 -15.00
N ASP A 173 -0.14 4.82 -14.31
CA ASP A 173 0.82 4.58 -13.24
C ASP A 173 0.14 4.02 -11.98
N LEU A 174 -1.12 4.38 -11.74
CA LEU A 174 -1.95 3.82 -10.66
C LEU A 174 -2.29 2.35 -10.95
N ASP A 175 -2.66 2.06 -12.20
CA ASP A 175 -2.93 0.68 -12.63
C ASP A 175 -1.68 -0.20 -12.58
N MET A 176 -0.51 0.35 -12.92
CA MET A 176 0.77 -0.34 -12.75
C MET A 176 1.09 -0.57 -11.28
N ALA A 177 0.96 0.45 -10.42
CA ALA A 177 1.19 0.31 -8.98
C ALA A 177 0.29 -0.76 -8.36
N ARG A 178 -0.98 -0.84 -8.78
CA ARG A 178 -1.92 -1.88 -8.37
C ARG A 178 -1.38 -3.28 -8.68
N ARG A 179 -0.93 -3.51 -9.91
CA ARG A 179 -0.35 -4.81 -10.33
C ARG A 179 0.92 -5.11 -9.54
N ASP A 180 1.81 -4.14 -9.43
CA ASP A 180 3.07 -4.26 -8.70
C ASP A 180 2.86 -4.64 -7.22
N PHE A 181 1.81 -4.12 -6.57
CA PHE A 181 1.46 -4.48 -5.19
C PHE A 181 0.86 -5.90 -5.11
N GLY A 182 0.02 -6.27 -6.08
CA GLY A 182 -0.49 -7.65 -6.18
C GLY A 182 0.64 -8.67 -6.37
N ASP A 183 1.56 -8.41 -7.30
CA ASP A 183 2.72 -9.27 -7.55
C ASP A 183 3.61 -9.38 -6.31
N LEU A 184 3.80 -8.27 -5.58
CA LEU A 184 4.55 -8.27 -4.33
C LEU A 184 3.88 -9.11 -3.24
N SER A 185 2.56 -8.97 -3.07
CA SER A 185 1.78 -9.75 -2.11
C SER A 185 1.91 -11.26 -2.40
N MET A 186 1.72 -11.67 -3.66
CA MET A 186 1.89 -13.07 -4.07
C MET A 186 3.33 -13.57 -3.88
N ALA A 187 4.34 -12.72 -4.11
CA ALA A 187 5.74 -13.09 -3.88
C ALA A 187 6.02 -13.35 -2.40
N ILE A 188 5.48 -12.52 -1.49
CA ILE A 188 5.61 -12.70 -0.04
C ILE A 188 4.89 -13.99 0.41
N GLU A 189 3.68 -14.25 -0.09
CA GLU A 189 2.94 -15.48 0.22
C GLU A 189 3.67 -16.73 -0.27
N SER A 190 4.20 -16.69 -1.50
CA SER A 190 4.98 -17.79 -2.07
C SER A 190 6.26 -18.07 -1.27
N PHE A 191 6.92 -17.02 -0.80
CA PHE A 191 8.05 -17.13 0.12
C PHE A 191 7.61 -17.79 1.43
N ALA A 192 6.57 -17.28 2.08
CA ALA A 192 6.05 -17.82 3.35
C ALA A 192 5.67 -19.29 3.23
N ALA A 193 4.94 -19.67 2.16
CA ALA A 193 4.53 -21.05 1.93
C ALA A 193 5.70 -22.01 1.64
N ARG A 194 6.83 -21.51 1.13
CA ARG A 194 8.05 -22.32 0.99
C ARG A 194 8.85 -22.40 2.29
N LEU A 195 8.87 -21.32 3.06
CA LEU A 195 9.49 -21.30 4.39
C LEU A 195 8.77 -22.26 5.35
N ASP A 196 7.44 -22.29 5.37
CA ASP A 196 6.64 -23.22 6.21
C ASP A 196 6.89 -24.69 5.83
N ARG A 197 7.01 -24.99 4.53
CA ARG A 197 7.29 -26.34 4.02
C ARG A 197 8.70 -26.84 4.31
N GLN A 198 9.62 -25.97 4.72
CA GLN A 198 10.95 -26.42 5.12
C GLN A 198 10.88 -27.30 6.39
N ASP A 199 9.84 -27.15 7.22
CA ASP A 199 9.55 -28.01 8.37
C ASP A 199 8.59 -29.15 7.94
N ASP A 200 9.10 -30.15 7.21
CA ASP A 200 8.37 -31.33 6.71
C ASP A 200 7.86 -32.27 7.84
N GLY A 201 6.96 -31.78 8.70
CA GLY A 201 6.29 -32.58 9.72
C GLY A 201 4.93 -32.06 10.22
N HIS A 202 4.50 -30.85 9.87
CA HIS A 202 3.31 -30.22 10.47
C HIS A 202 2.37 -29.57 9.45
N ALA A 203 1.09 -29.47 9.81
CA ALA A 203 0.06 -28.86 8.96
C ALA A 203 0.35 -27.37 8.65
N PRO A 204 0.00 -26.88 7.45
CA PRO A 204 0.32 -25.52 7.03
C PRO A 204 -0.50 -24.45 7.80
N ILE A 205 0.18 -23.42 8.32
CA ILE A 205 -0.42 -22.33 9.13
C ILE A 205 -1.42 -21.50 8.34
N ALA A 206 -1.25 -21.38 7.02
CA ALA A 206 -2.13 -20.61 6.15
C ALA A 206 -3.61 -21.05 6.29
N ALA A 207 -3.88 -22.32 6.56
CA ALA A 207 -5.23 -22.84 6.78
C ALA A 207 -5.81 -22.43 8.16
N GLN A 208 -4.97 -22.24 9.18
CA GLN A 208 -5.40 -21.87 10.52
C GLN A 208 -5.71 -20.38 10.63
N VAL A 209 -4.90 -19.51 10.02
CA VAL A 209 -5.11 -18.06 10.08
C VAL A 209 -6.37 -17.62 9.31
N LEU A 210 -6.63 -18.22 8.14
CA LEU A 210 -7.87 -17.99 7.39
C LEU A 210 -9.10 -18.52 8.16
N GLY A 211 -8.97 -19.70 8.79
CA GLY A 211 -10.05 -20.26 9.62
C GLY A 211 -10.37 -19.44 10.87
N ILE A 212 -9.38 -18.79 11.50
CA ILE A 212 -9.59 -17.92 12.66
C ILE A 212 -10.28 -16.61 12.24
N ALA A 213 -9.89 -16.01 11.12
CA ALA A 213 -10.55 -14.81 10.61
C ALA A 213 -12.03 -15.07 10.25
N GLU A 214 -12.33 -16.21 9.63
CA GLU A 214 -13.71 -16.63 9.33
C GLU A 214 -14.50 -16.98 10.61
N ALA A 215 -13.86 -17.60 11.60
CA ALA A 215 -14.49 -17.94 12.87
C ALA A 215 -14.80 -16.69 13.74
N ASP A 216 -13.94 -15.68 13.74
CA ASP A 216 -14.19 -14.42 14.45
C ASP A 216 -15.26 -13.57 13.75
N LEU A 217 -15.31 -13.57 12.42
CA LEU A 217 -16.43 -13.01 11.64
C LEU A 217 -17.76 -13.70 11.96
N ALA A 218 -17.75 -15.02 12.18
CA ALA A 218 -18.94 -15.78 12.57
C ALA A 218 -19.38 -15.55 14.03
N ARG A 219 -18.47 -15.14 14.93
CA ARG A 219 -18.77 -14.87 16.36
C ARG A 219 -19.41 -13.50 16.61
N HIS A 220 -19.27 -12.54 15.69
CA HIS A 220 -19.84 -11.19 15.83
C HIS A 220 -20.77 -10.75 14.68
N PRO A 221 -21.86 -11.48 14.37
CA PRO A 221 -22.73 -11.17 13.23
C PRO A 221 -23.66 -9.96 13.43
N LYS A 222 -23.50 -9.13 14.47
CA LYS A 222 -24.57 -8.23 14.96
C LYS A 222 -24.33 -6.72 14.93
N ASP A 223 -23.19 -6.21 14.47
CA ASP A 223 -22.94 -4.75 14.41
C ASP A 223 -23.01 -4.16 12.99
N GLN A 224 -23.80 -4.77 12.10
CA GLN A 224 -24.24 -4.12 10.87
C GLN A 224 -25.69 -3.63 11.03
N ARG A 225 -25.83 -2.38 11.49
CA ARG A 225 -27.03 -1.55 11.31
C ARG A 225 -26.59 -0.15 10.90
#